data_AF-A0A820PTX9-F1
#
_entry.id   AF-A0A820PTX9-F1
#
_cell.length_a   1.000
_cell.length_b   1.000
_cell.length_c   1.000
_cell.angle_alpha   90.00
_cell.angle_beta   90.00
_cell.angle_gamma   90.00
#
_symmetry.space_group_name_H-M   'P 1'
#
loop_
_entity.id
_entity.type
_entity.pdbx_description
1 polymer ?
#
loop_
_entity_poly.entity_id
_entity_poly.type
_entity_poly.pdbx_seq_one_letter_code
_entity_poly.pdbx_strand_id
1 'polypeptide(L)'
;MPYVVFIKAPNLDYLRHMQHNDKQRMSKMRTKSSMGNNSLLNLSAKDLEQVVLESDALEHDYHTYFDLTLVADDIEKTFEQLVRAVEALSAEPQWVNVEWFY
;
A
#
# COMPACT_ATOMS: atom_id res chain seq x y z
N MET A 1 2.37 0.52 -21.98
CA MET A 1 3.29 0.33 -20.83
C MET A 1 2.45 -0.03 -19.61
N PRO A 2 2.94 -0.86 -18.67
CA PRO A 2 2.22 -1.09 -17.43
C PRO A 2 2.15 0.20 -16.62
N TYR A 3 0.99 0.47 -16.01
CA TYR A 3 0.83 1.58 -15.06
C TYR A 3 1.22 1.07 -13.67
N VAL A 4 2.26 1.63 -13.08
CA VAL A 4 2.86 1.17 -11.82
C VAL A 4 2.49 2.14 -10.70
N VAL A 5 1.71 1.66 -9.74
CA VAL A 5 1.37 2.40 -8.52
C VAL A 5 2.19 1.87 -7.36
N PHE A 6 2.95 2.76 -6.71
CA PHE A 6 3.67 2.45 -5.48
C PHE A 6 2.85 2.89 -4.26
N ILE A 7 2.61 1.95 -3.34
CA ILE A 7 1.96 2.22 -2.06
C ILE A 7 3.04 2.34 -1.00
N LYS A 8 3.36 3.58 -0.65
CA LYS A 8 4.35 3.91 0.37
C LYS A 8 3.82 3.59 1.76
N ALA A 9 4.66 2.99 2.59
CA ALA A 9 4.38 2.81 4.00
C ALA A 9 4.11 4.17 4.68
N PRO A 10 3.14 4.25 5.60
CA PRO A 10 2.92 5.45 6.37
C PRO A 10 4.03 5.65 7.39
N ASN A 11 4.01 6.79 8.09
CA ASN A 11 5.00 7.05 9.12
C ASN A 11 4.96 5.97 10.24
N LEU A 12 6.09 5.81 10.92
CA LEU A 12 6.26 4.80 11.96
C LEU A 12 5.22 4.96 13.09
N ASP A 13 4.98 6.19 13.53
CA ASP A 13 4.05 6.49 14.61
C ASP A 13 2.62 6.05 14.27
N TYR A 14 2.20 6.26 13.03
CA TYR A 14 0.91 5.82 12.51
C TYR A 14 0.84 4.30 12.41
N LEU A 15 1.90 3.63 11.92
CA LEU A 15 1.97 2.16 11.93
C LEU A 15 1.84 1.58 13.35
N ARG A 16 2.48 2.20 14.35
CA ARG A 16 2.33 1.79 15.75
C ARG A 16 0.92 1.96 16.26
N HIS A 17 0.32 3.12 15.98
CA HIS A 17 -1.03 3.42 16.39
C HIS A 17 -2.05 2.46 15.74
N MET A 18 -1.91 2.19 14.45
CA MET A 18 -2.72 1.22 13.71
C MET A 18 -2.56 -0.19 14.30
N GLN A 19 -1.32 -0.65 14.54
CA GLN A 19 -1.07 -1.94 15.16
C GLN A 19 -1.68 -2.04 16.56
N HIS A 20 -1.60 -0.97 17.36
CA HIS A 20 -2.19 -0.93 18.70
C HIS A 20 -3.72 -1.03 18.63
N ASN A 21 -4.35 -0.28 17.73
CA ASN A 21 -5.79 -0.30 17.51
C ASN A 21 -6.27 -1.66 17.03
N ASP A 22 -5.56 -2.28 16.10
CA ASP A 22 -5.89 -3.63 15.63
C ASP A 22 -5.74 -4.66 16.75
N LYS A 23 -4.71 -4.56 17.60
CA LYS A 23 -4.56 -5.41 18.79
C LYS A 23 -5.74 -5.24 19.75
N GLN A 24 -6.22 -4.01 19.97
CA GLN A 24 -7.40 -3.73 20.79
C GLN A 24 -8.71 -4.25 20.17
N ARG A 25 -8.85 -4.18 18.84
CA ARG A 25 -10.03 -4.71 18.14
C ARG A 25 -10.07 -6.23 18.26
N MET A 26 -8.92 -6.88 18.11
CA MET A 26 -8.79 -8.33 18.24
C MET A 26 -9.05 -8.83 19.66
N SER A 27 -8.59 -8.11 20.69
CA SER A 27 -8.89 -8.50 22.08
C SER A 27 -10.38 -8.47 22.41
N LYS A 28 -11.17 -7.71 21.65
CA LYS A 28 -12.65 -7.63 21.76
C LYS A 28 -13.38 -8.63 20.87
N MET A 29 -12.71 -9.24 19.89
CA MET A 29 -13.32 -10.17 18.93
C MET A 29 -13.31 -11.59 19.49
N ARG A 30 -14.50 -12.18 19.72
CA ARG A 30 -14.66 -13.50 20.38
C ARG A 30 -14.23 -14.68 19.51
N THR A 31 -13.97 -14.46 18.22
CA THR A 31 -13.57 -15.49 17.25
C THR A 31 -12.18 -15.18 16.69
N LYS A 32 -11.21 -16.07 16.94
CA LYS A 32 -9.82 -15.94 16.48
C LYS A 32 -9.63 -16.25 14.98
N SER A 33 -10.69 -16.24 14.17
CA SER A 33 -10.74 -16.93 12.87
C SER A 33 -10.61 -16.04 11.64
N SER A 34 -10.11 -14.80 11.77
CA SER A 34 -9.78 -13.96 10.61
C SER A 34 -8.36 -13.46 10.74
N MET A 35 -7.39 -14.37 10.67
CA MET A 35 -6.00 -13.99 10.54
C MET A 35 -5.62 -14.12 9.07
N GLY A 36 -5.62 -12.98 8.35
CA GLY A 36 -4.84 -12.89 7.13
C GLY A 36 -3.37 -13.09 7.50
N ASN A 37 -2.67 -13.93 6.76
CA ASN A 37 -1.32 -14.43 7.10
C ASN A 37 -0.27 -13.30 7.26
N ASN A 38 -0.56 -12.08 6.77
CA ASN A 38 0.33 -10.93 6.72
C ASN A 38 -0.15 -9.75 7.59
N SER A 39 -0.80 -10.02 8.73
CA SER A 39 -1.30 -8.94 9.60
C SER A 39 -0.15 -8.23 10.34
N LEU A 40 -0.22 -6.89 10.39
CA LEU A 40 0.66 -6.02 11.20
C LEU A 40 0.72 -6.45 12.69
N LEU A 41 -0.28 -7.19 13.14
CA LEU A 41 -0.37 -7.76 14.49
C LEU A 41 0.80 -8.68 14.84
N ASN A 42 1.33 -9.41 13.86
CA ASN A 42 2.41 -10.39 14.04
C ASN A 42 3.81 -9.77 13.95
N LEU A 43 3.92 -8.52 13.50
CA LEU A 43 5.19 -7.83 13.33
C LEU A 43 5.70 -7.28 14.67
N SER A 44 7.01 -7.45 14.91
CA SER A 44 7.67 -6.89 16.07
C SER A 44 7.83 -5.37 15.96
N ALA A 45 8.42 -4.76 17.00
CA ALA A 45 8.80 -3.36 16.92
C ALA A 45 9.75 -3.13 15.74
N LYS A 46 10.89 -3.79 15.77
CA LYS A 46 11.95 -3.64 14.76
C LYS A 46 11.46 -3.91 13.34
N ASP A 47 10.54 -4.86 13.15
CA ASP A 47 10.03 -5.19 11.83
C ASP A 47 9.22 -4.04 11.21
N LEU A 48 8.42 -3.30 12.00
CA LEU A 48 7.71 -2.13 11.46
C LEU A 48 8.65 -0.97 11.12
N GLU A 49 9.73 -0.79 11.88
CA GLU A 49 10.75 0.20 11.55
C GLU A 49 11.47 -0.16 10.25
N GLN A 50 11.82 -1.45 10.11
CA GLN A 50 12.42 -1.97 8.90
C GLN A 50 11.49 -1.80 7.69
N VAL A 51 10.19 -2.06 7.83
CA VAL A 51 9.21 -1.85 6.74
C VAL A 51 9.16 -0.40 6.28
N VAL A 52 9.21 0.57 7.21
CA VAL A 52 9.22 2.00 6.84
C VAL A 52 10.52 2.35 6.12
N LEU A 53 11.66 1.90 6.64
CA LEU A 53 12.96 2.15 6.03
C LEU A 53 13.09 1.52 4.65
N GLU A 54 12.64 0.29 4.48
CA GLU A 54 12.62 -0.40 3.19
C GLU A 54 11.67 0.30 2.21
N SER A 55 10.51 0.77 2.68
CA SER A 55 9.60 1.54 1.84
C SER A 55 10.22 2.86 1.37
N ASP A 56 10.92 3.59 2.24
CA ASP A 56 11.60 4.83 1.87
C ASP A 56 12.77 4.56 0.91
N ALA A 57 13.51 3.48 1.11
CA ALA A 57 14.59 3.07 0.21
C ALA A 57 14.05 2.70 -1.18
N LEU A 58 12.97 1.91 -1.25
CA LEU A 58 12.32 1.54 -2.50
C LEU A 58 11.79 2.75 -3.27
N GLU A 59 11.19 3.71 -2.56
CA GLU A 59 10.78 4.97 -3.17
C GLU A 59 11.99 5.70 -3.75
N HIS A 60 13.06 5.88 -2.97
CA HIS A 60 14.25 6.59 -3.42
C HIS A 60 14.89 5.95 -4.66
N ASP A 61 15.07 4.63 -4.65
CA ASP A 61 15.80 3.91 -5.69
C ASP A 61 14.96 3.72 -6.96
N TYR A 62 13.64 3.61 -6.84
CA TYR A 62 12.76 3.23 -7.94
C TYR A 62 11.68 4.26 -8.30
N HIS A 63 11.70 5.48 -7.74
CA HIS A 63 10.73 6.53 -8.02
C HIS A 63 10.46 6.75 -9.51
N THR A 64 11.49 6.69 -10.35
CA THR A 64 11.38 6.89 -11.82
C THR A 64 10.50 5.87 -12.52
N TYR A 65 10.27 4.70 -11.91
CA TYR A 65 9.45 3.63 -12.47
C TYR A 65 7.98 3.70 -12.03
N PHE A 66 7.62 4.63 -11.14
CA PHE A 66 6.27 4.76 -10.60
C PHE A 66 5.52 5.89 -11.30
N ASP A 67 4.34 5.58 -11.81
CA ASP A 67 3.44 6.59 -12.39
C ASP A 67 2.67 7.34 -11.29
N LEU A 68 2.47 6.70 -10.14
CA LEU A 68 1.77 7.25 -8.99
C LEU A 68 2.33 6.68 -7.68
N THR A 69 2.58 7.57 -6.71
CA THR A 69 2.95 7.21 -5.34
C THR A 69 1.83 7.63 -4.39
N LEU A 70 1.31 6.68 -3.63
CA LEU A 70 0.28 6.92 -2.60
C LEU A 70 0.84 6.56 -1.23
N VAL A 71 0.60 7.39 -0.22
CA VAL A 71 0.98 7.10 1.16
C VAL A 71 -0.18 6.43 1.86
N ALA A 72 0.02 5.26 2.47
CA ALA A 72 -1.03 4.53 3.18
C ALA A 72 -1.31 5.11 4.60
N ASP A 73 -1.49 6.43 4.70
CA ASP A 73 -1.82 7.14 5.94
C ASP A 73 -3.31 7.06 6.29
N ASP A 74 -4.18 6.94 5.31
CA ASP A 74 -5.61 6.74 5.46
C ASP A 74 -6.07 5.74 4.39
N ILE A 75 -6.43 4.52 4.83
CA ILE A 75 -6.75 3.41 3.92
C ILE A 75 -7.94 3.78 3.02
N GLU A 76 -8.92 4.50 3.54
CA GLU A 76 -10.14 4.85 2.82
C GLU A 76 -9.84 5.88 1.73
N LYS A 77 -9.07 6.93 2.06
CA LYS A 77 -8.62 7.91 1.06
C LYS A 77 -7.66 7.33 0.04
N THR A 78 -6.72 6.49 0.49
CA THR A 78 -5.75 5.84 -0.40
C THR A 78 -6.47 4.94 -1.41
N PHE A 79 -7.50 4.23 -0.95
CA PHE A 79 -8.35 3.43 -1.82
C PHE A 79 -9.14 4.28 -2.82
N GLU A 80 -9.76 5.37 -2.37
CA GLU A 80 -10.45 6.31 -3.27
C GLU A 80 -9.51 6.90 -4.34
N GLN A 81 -8.29 7.29 -3.94
CA GLN A 81 -7.27 7.80 -4.86
C GLN A 81 -6.86 6.74 -5.89
N LEU A 82 -6.68 5.49 -5.46
CA LEU A 82 -6.38 4.38 -6.35
C LEU A 82 -7.50 4.13 -7.35
N VAL A 83 -8.76 4.10 -6.89
CA VAL A 83 -9.93 3.94 -7.77
C VAL A 83 -9.98 5.04 -8.81
N ARG A 84 -9.80 6.31 -8.40
CA ARG A 84 -9.76 7.44 -9.34
C ARG A 84 -8.63 7.34 -10.35
N ALA A 85 -7.45 6.89 -9.93
CA ALA A 85 -6.32 6.70 -10.84
C ALA A 85 -6.62 5.62 -11.89
N VAL A 86 -7.24 4.50 -11.48
CA VAL A 86 -7.68 3.44 -12.39
C VAL A 86 -8.77 3.91 -13.35
N GLU A 87 -9.75 4.67 -12.86
CA GLU A 87 -10.81 5.25 -13.68
C GLU A 87 -10.25 6.23 -14.71
N ALA A 88 -9.30 7.08 -14.32
CA ALA A 88 -8.61 8.00 -15.23
C ALA A 88 -7.83 7.24 -16.31
N LEU A 89 -7.16 6.14 -15.94
CA LEU A 89 -6.44 5.29 -16.89
C LEU A 89 -7.37 4.63 -17.92
N SER A 90 -8.62 4.35 -17.54
CA SER A 90 -9.64 3.81 -18.46
C SER A 90 -10.18 4.86 -19.43
N ALA A 91 -10.02 6.15 -19.14
CA ALA A 91 -10.50 7.25 -19.96
C ALA A 91 -9.42 7.83 -20.89
N GLU A 92 -8.13 7.65 -20.56
CA GLU A 92 -7.03 8.11 -21.40
C GLU A 92 -6.75 7.16 -22.58
N PRO A 93 -6.62 7.69 -23.82
CA PRO A 93 -6.22 6.90 -24.97
C PRO A 93 -4.77 6.42 -24.79
N GLN A 94 -4.58 5.13 -24.53
CA GLN A 94 -3.26 4.53 -24.42
C GLN A 94 -2.62 4.31 -25.80
N TRP A 95 -1.38 4.72 -25.98
CA TRP A 95 -0.58 4.39 -27.16
C TRP A 95 -0.20 2.90 -27.13
N VAL A 96 -0.96 2.09 -27.87
CA VAL A 96 -0.67 0.67 -28.05
C VAL A 96 0.28 0.49 -29.22
N ASN A 97 1.40 -0.22 -29.03
CA ASN A 97 2.27 -0.59 -30.14
C ASN A 97 1.57 -1.67 -30.98
N VAL A 98 1.53 -1.45 -32.30
CA VAL A 98 0.86 -2.33 -33.28
C VAL A 98 1.44 -3.77 -33.26
N GLU A 99 2.67 -3.95 -32.78
CA GLU A 99 3.32 -5.26 -32.67
C GLU A 99 2.73 -6.19 -31.61
N TRP A 100 1.80 -5.74 -30.75
CA TRP A 100 1.12 -6.62 -29.77
C TRP A 100 -0.01 -7.47 -30.36
N PHE A 101 -0.29 -7.32 -31.66
CA PHE A 101 -1.37 -8.00 -32.37
C PHE A 101 -0.91 -9.02 -33.42
N TYR A 102 0.37 -9.42 -33.43
CA TYR A 102 0.90 -10.43 -34.36
C TYR A 102 1.48 -11.65 -33.65
#